data_AF-E4NGM2-F1
#
_entry.id   AF-E4NGM2-F1
#
_cell.length_a   1.000
_cell.length_b   1.000
_cell.length_c   1.000
_cell.angle_alpha   90.00
_cell.angle_beta   90.00
_cell.angle_gamma   90.00
#
_symmetry.space_group_name_H-M   'P 1'
#
loop_
_entity.id
_entity.type
_entity.pdbx_description
1 polymer ?
#
loop_
_entity_poly.entity_id
_entity_poly.type
_entity_poly.pdbx_seq_one_letter_code
_entity_poly.pdbx_strand_id
1 'polypeptide(L)'
;MAMETQEPGDGRTDSIGPWAARAADPQYRAAVLDLLGALAYGELSAFERLAEDAKFAPGITEKAALARMASAEYQHFQLLHDRLAEVGADPVAVMEPFVEPLENFHRMTAPSDWLEGLVKAYVGDAIATDFYREVAVRLDDDTRELVLRVMSDTGHAGFAVERVRQAIAEDPRVGGRLALWGRRLMGEALSQAQRVVAERDALSNLLVGGAQVRGFDLVEVGKMFNRITETHTKRMAALGLAS
;
A
#
# COMPACT_ATOMS: atom_id res chain seq x y z
N MET A 1 51.37 -9.49 4.80
CA MET A 1 50.19 -9.30 3.92
C MET A 1 49.06 -10.10 4.54
N ALA A 2 48.32 -9.49 5.46
CA ALA A 2 47.16 -10.08 6.09
C ALA A 2 45.94 -9.37 5.49
N MET A 3 45.07 -10.13 4.83
CA MET A 3 43.79 -9.65 4.31
C MET A 3 42.84 -9.54 5.50
N GLU A 4 42.42 -8.32 5.79
CA GLU A 4 41.39 -8.01 6.76
C GLU A 4 40.04 -8.31 6.08
N THR A 5 39.37 -9.37 6.56
CA THR A 5 38.01 -9.74 6.15
C THR A 5 37.03 -8.73 6.71
N GLN A 6 36.49 -7.88 5.84
CA GLN A 6 35.33 -7.03 6.12
C GLN A 6 34.11 -7.92 6.38
N GLU A 7 33.52 -7.83 7.58
CA GLU A 7 32.24 -8.49 7.89
C GLU A 7 31.08 -7.83 7.13
N PRO A 8 30.05 -8.60 6.72
CA PRO A 8 28.88 -8.07 6.03
C PRO A 8 28.03 -7.26 7.02
N GLY A 9 27.73 -6.00 6.64
CA GLY A 9 26.94 -5.08 7.45
C GLY A 9 25.56 -5.64 7.81
N ASP A 10 25.25 -5.60 9.10
CA ASP A 10 23.91 -5.81 9.65
C ASP A 10 22.90 -4.91 8.92
N GLY A 11 21.79 -5.47 8.45
CA GLY A 11 20.75 -4.80 7.65
C GLY A 11 19.93 -3.76 8.42
N ARG A 12 20.56 -3.05 9.35
CA ARG A 12 20.00 -1.88 10.03
C ARG A 12 19.81 -0.80 8.97
N THR A 13 18.55 -0.45 8.75
CA THR A 13 18.20 0.77 8.06
C THR A 13 18.71 1.91 8.90
N ASP A 14 19.74 2.61 8.42
CA ASP A 14 20.33 3.74 9.13
C ASP A 14 19.25 4.81 9.33
N SER A 15 18.98 5.15 10.59
CA SER A 15 18.10 6.26 10.94
C SER A 15 18.57 7.51 10.20
N ILE A 16 17.63 8.23 9.58
CA ILE A 16 17.93 9.52 8.94
C ILE A 16 17.63 10.71 9.86
N GLY A 17 17.33 10.44 11.14
CA GLY A 17 17.04 11.43 12.18
C GLY A 17 15.54 11.71 12.38
N PRO A 18 15.19 12.55 13.38
CA PRO A 18 13.81 12.84 13.75
C PRO A 18 13.13 13.81 12.78
N TRP A 19 11.80 13.78 12.75
CA TRP A 19 10.95 14.67 11.95
C TRP A 19 11.37 16.14 12.06
N ALA A 20 11.55 16.65 13.27
CA ALA A 20 11.87 18.06 13.52
C ALA A 20 13.14 18.53 12.80
N ALA A 21 14.14 17.65 12.67
CA ALA A 21 15.38 17.96 11.96
C ALA A 21 15.21 17.85 10.43
N ARG A 22 14.49 16.83 9.95
CA ARG A 22 14.36 16.55 8.51
C ARG A 22 13.32 17.43 7.84
N ALA A 23 12.23 17.76 8.52
CA ALA A 23 11.20 18.66 8.01
C ALA A 23 11.65 20.12 7.90
N ALA A 24 12.84 20.48 8.39
CA ALA A 24 13.47 21.76 8.12
C ALA A 24 13.88 21.92 6.64
N ASP A 25 14.08 20.80 5.93
CA ASP A 25 14.18 20.79 4.47
C ASP A 25 12.77 20.85 3.86
N PRO A 26 12.41 21.92 3.13
CA PRO A 26 11.09 22.07 2.53
C PRO A 26 10.75 20.96 1.53
N GLN A 27 11.74 20.42 0.81
CA GLN A 27 11.53 19.37 -0.18
C GLN A 27 11.19 18.04 0.51
N TYR A 28 11.90 17.73 1.58
CA TYR A 28 11.61 16.55 2.41
C TYR A 28 10.23 16.65 3.05
N ARG A 29 9.94 17.81 3.68
CA ARG A 29 8.62 18.06 4.28
C ARG A 29 7.49 17.88 3.27
N ALA A 30 7.62 18.46 2.08
CA ALA A 30 6.62 18.32 1.03
C ALA A 30 6.41 16.86 0.62
N ALA A 31 7.50 16.09 0.47
CA ALA A 31 7.43 14.68 0.09
C ALA A 31 6.74 13.81 1.16
N VAL A 32 7.03 14.06 2.44
CA VAL A 32 6.36 13.33 3.54
C VAL A 32 4.88 13.71 3.62
N LEU A 33 4.53 14.99 3.46
CA LEU A 33 3.11 15.40 3.42
C LEU A 33 2.38 14.74 2.24
N ASP A 34 2.99 14.71 1.06
CA ASP A 34 2.43 14.01 -0.10
C ASP A 34 2.24 12.51 0.17
N LEU A 35 3.23 11.85 0.77
CA LEU A 35 3.11 10.45 1.17
C LEU A 35 1.95 10.26 2.14
N LEU A 36 1.91 11.01 3.25
CA LEU A 36 0.86 10.88 4.26
C LEU A 36 -0.53 11.22 3.70
N GLY A 37 -0.64 12.15 2.75
CA GLY A 37 -1.88 12.47 2.05
C GLY A 37 -2.38 11.31 1.18
N ALA A 38 -1.48 10.70 0.39
CA ALA A 38 -1.82 9.55 -0.44
C ALA A 38 -2.27 8.36 0.41
N LEU A 39 -1.57 8.10 1.52
CA LEU A 39 -1.92 7.03 2.45
C LEU A 39 -3.25 7.32 3.13
N ALA A 40 -3.45 8.51 3.71
CA ALA A 40 -4.67 8.85 4.42
C ALA A 40 -5.91 8.72 3.52
N TYR A 41 -5.87 9.28 2.31
CA TYR A 41 -6.99 9.14 1.38
C TYR A 41 -7.17 7.68 0.91
N GLY A 42 -6.08 6.94 0.71
CA GLY A 42 -6.11 5.52 0.38
C GLY A 42 -6.83 4.70 1.44
N GLU A 43 -6.50 4.91 2.72
CA GLU A 43 -7.14 4.23 3.85
C GLU A 43 -8.63 4.59 3.97
N LEU A 44 -8.98 5.87 3.78
CA LEU A 44 -10.38 6.31 3.79
C LEU A 44 -11.19 5.66 2.66
N SER A 45 -10.65 5.65 1.44
CA SER A 45 -11.32 5.03 0.29
C SER A 45 -11.41 3.51 0.45
N ALA A 46 -10.36 2.86 0.99
CA ALA A 46 -10.37 1.43 1.30
C ALA A 46 -11.46 1.08 2.33
N PHE A 47 -11.60 1.85 3.41
CA PHE A 47 -12.71 1.70 4.37
C PHE A 47 -14.07 1.69 3.66
N GLU A 48 -14.34 2.72 2.85
CA GLU A 48 -15.63 2.84 2.15
C GLU A 48 -15.87 1.65 1.20
N ARG A 49 -14.84 1.23 0.45
CA ARG A 49 -14.97 0.12 -0.49
C ARG A 49 -15.16 -1.21 0.21
N LEU A 50 -14.43 -1.48 1.30
CA LEU A 50 -14.62 -2.70 2.09
C LEU A 50 -16.02 -2.76 2.71
N ALA A 51 -16.53 -1.63 3.19
CA ALA A 51 -17.89 -1.53 3.71
C ALA A 51 -18.96 -1.77 2.63
N GLU A 52 -18.73 -1.27 1.41
CA GLU A 52 -19.59 -1.53 0.26
C GLU A 52 -19.54 -3.01 -0.16
N ASP A 53 -18.34 -3.57 -0.29
CA ASP A 53 -18.10 -4.95 -0.72
C ASP A 53 -18.69 -5.97 0.27
N ALA A 54 -18.76 -5.62 1.56
CA ALA A 54 -19.41 -6.43 2.60
C ALA A 54 -20.90 -6.69 2.33
N LYS A 55 -21.55 -5.95 1.42
CA LYS A 55 -22.93 -6.22 0.97
C LYS A 55 -23.03 -7.49 0.10
N PHE A 56 -21.94 -7.89 -0.56
CA PHE A 56 -21.91 -9.12 -1.37
C PHE A 56 -21.66 -10.38 -0.54
N ALA A 57 -21.35 -10.25 0.76
CA ALA A 57 -21.03 -11.37 1.62
C ALA A 57 -22.16 -12.43 1.64
N PRO A 58 -21.84 -13.72 1.44
CA PRO A 58 -22.85 -14.80 1.42
C PRO A 58 -23.43 -15.10 2.82
N GLY A 59 -22.76 -14.64 3.88
CA GLY A 59 -23.12 -14.93 5.25
C GLY A 59 -22.61 -13.88 6.24
N ILE A 60 -23.10 -13.98 7.49
CA ILE A 60 -22.74 -13.05 8.57
C ILE A 60 -21.25 -13.15 8.91
N THR A 61 -20.66 -14.35 8.84
CA THR A 61 -19.23 -14.56 9.11
C THR A 61 -18.36 -13.79 8.12
N GLU A 62 -18.66 -13.91 6.82
CA GLU A 62 -18.00 -13.21 5.73
C GLU A 62 -18.19 -11.69 5.85
N LYS A 63 -19.42 -11.26 6.13
CA LYS A 63 -19.73 -9.84 6.33
C LYS A 63 -18.95 -9.25 7.49
N ALA A 64 -18.87 -9.97 8.61
CA ALA A 64 -18.13 -9.53 9.78
C ALA A 64 -16.61 -9.46 9.53
N ALA A 65 -16.07 -10.32 8.64
CA ALA A 65 -14.66 -10.27 8.27
C ALA A 65 -14.32 -8.97 7.52
N LEU A 66 -15.08 -8.60 6.48
CA LEU A 66 -14.84 -7.33 5.77
C LEU A 66 -15.16 -6.11 6.63
N ALA A 67 -16.18 -6.17 7.49
CA ALA A 67 -16.47 -5.07 8.41
C ALA A 67 -15.32 -4.81 9.40
N ARG A 68 -14.61 -5.85 9.85
CA ARG A 68 -13.41 -5.70 10.68
C ARG A 68 -12.26 -5.05 9.89
N MET A 69 -12.04 -5.48 8.65
CA MET A 69 -11.04 -4.85 7.77
C MET A 69 -11.35 -3.37 7.57
N ALA A 70 -12.59 -3.04 7.20
CA ALA A 70 -13.02 -1.66 7.01
C ALA A 70 -12.76 -0.83 8.27
N SER A 71 -13.13 -1.34 9.45
CA SER A 71 -12.87 -0.64 10.71
C SER A 71 -11.38 -0.38 10.97
N ALA A 72 -10.49 -1.29 10.56
CA ALA A 72 -9.05 -1.08 10.67
C ALA A 72 -8.57 0.03 9.74
N GLU A 73 -9.00 0.04 8.47
CA GLU A 73 -8.61 1.12 7.53
C GLU A 73 -9.08 2.50 8.01
N TYR A 74 -10.27 2.59 8.61
CA TYR A 74 -10.70 3.85 9.20
C TYR A 74 -9.81 4.30 10.38
N GLN A 75 -9.35 3.37 11.21
CA GLN A 75 -8.41 3.68 12.29
C GLN A 75 -7.05 4.10 11.74
N HIS A 76 -6.57 3.46 10.67
CA HIS A 76 -5.36 3.85 9.95
C HIS A 76 -5.46 5.27 9.39
N PHE A 77 -6.59 5.58 8.73
CA PHE A 77 -6.91 6.92 8.25
C PHE A 77 -6.83 7.95 9.38
N GLN A 78 -7.44 7.67 10.54
CA GLN A 78 -7.41 8.60 11.68
C GLN A 78 -5.98 8.87 12.16
N LEU A 79 -5.12 7.85 12.27
CA LEU A 79 -3.72 8.02 12.67
C LEU A 79 -2.95 8.93 11.70
N LEU A 80 -3.14 8.74 10.39
CA LEU A 80 -2.48 9.54 9.36
C LEU A 80 -3.02 10.97 9.30
N HIS A 81 -4.34 11.12 9.39
CA HIS A 81 -5.03 12.41 9.45
C HIS A 81 -4.55 13.24 10.65
N ASP A 82 -4.52 12.64 11.84
CA ASP A 82 -4.10 13.32 13.06
C ASP A 82 -2.64 13.74 13.00
N ARG A 83 -1.77 12.91 12.39
CA ARG A 83 -0.38 13.29 12.15
C ARG A 83 -0.26 14.50 11.24
N LEU A 84 -1.01 14.55 10.13
CA LEU A 84 -1.01 15.70 9.21
C LEU A 84 -1.36 17.00 9.97
N ALA A 85 -2.39 16.96 10.81
CA ALA A 85 -2.78 18.10 11.64
C ALA A 85 -1.71 18.46 12.69
N GLU A 86 -1.13 17.48 13.38
CA GLU A 86 -0.08 17.66 14.39
C GLU A 86 1.15 18.39 13.82
N VAL A 87 1.55 18.06 12.59
CA VAL A 87 2.70 18.69 11.93
C VAL A 87 2.35 20.04 11.26
N GLY A 88 1.14 20.56 11.49
CA GLY A 88 0.67 21.86 11.03
C GLY A 88 0.25 21.91 9.56
N ALA A 89 -0.10 20.78 8.95
CA ALA A 89 -0.70 20.75 7.63
C ALA A 89 -2.24 20.69 7.73
N ASP A 90 -2.93 21.15 6.68
CA ASP A 90 -4.37 20.90 6.52
C ASP A 90 -4.55 19.50 5.89
N PRO A 91 -5.10 18.51 6.63
CA PRO A 91 -5.24 17.16 6.12
C PRO A 91 -6.07 17.10 4.82
N VAL A 92 -7.13 17.90 4.69
CA VAL A 92 -8.00 17.88 3.51
C VAL A 92 -7.22 18.37 2.29
N ALA A 93 -6.55 19.51 2.40
CA ALA A 93 -5.77 20.07 1.30
C ALA A 93 -4.61 19.15 0.87
N VAL A 94 -4.02 18.40 1.81
CA VAL A 94 -2.94 17.44 1.51
C VAL A 94 -3.47 16.18 0.82
N MET A 95 -4.68 15.73 1.15
CA MET A 95 -5.31 14.55 0.53
C MET A 95 -5.89 14.82 -0.86
N GLU A 96 -6.41 16.03 -1.11
CA GLU A 96 -7.11 16.41 -2.34
C GLU A 96 -6.43 15.96 -3.64
N PRO A 97 -5.09 16.10 -3.83
CA PRO A 97 -4.43 15.71 -5.07
C PRO A 97 -4.48 14.21 -5.37
N PHE A 98 -4.72 13.37 -4.35
CA PHE A 98 -4.71 11.92 -4.47
C PHE A 98 -6.11 11.32 -4.66
N VAL A 99 -7.16 12.16 -4.56
CA VAL A 99 -8.56 11.76 -4.74
C VAL A 99 -8.77 11.12 -6.10
N GLU A 100 -8.44 11.83 -7.18
CA GLU A 100 -8.73 11.34 -8.54
C GLU A 100 -7.97 10.05 -8.88
N PRO A 101 -6.63 9.93 -8.66
CA PRO A 101 -5.92 8.68 -8.94
C PRO A 101 -6.45 7.47 -8.16
N LEU A 102 -6.74 7.65 -6.86
CA LEU A 102 -7.22 6.55 -6.02
C LEU A 102 -8.67 6.16 -6.33
N GLU A 103 -9.56 7.11 -6.56
CA GLU A 103 -10.92 6.81 -7.03
C GLU A 103 -10.93 6.17 -8.42
N ASN A 104 -9.99 6.55 -9.30
CA ASN A 104 -9.81 5.91 -10.60
C ASN A 104 -9.42 4.43 -10.44
N PHE A 105 -8.46 4.11 -9.57
CA PHE A 105 -8.13 2.73 -9.23
C PHE A 105 -9.38 1.97 -8.76
N HIS A 106 -10.12 2.51 -7.80
CA HIS A 106 -11.29 1.82 -7.26
C HIS A 106 -12.40 1.63 -8.29
N ARG A 107 -12.64 2.62 -9.15
CA ARG A 107 -13.62 2.53 -10.24
C ARG A 107 -13.22 1.50 -11.30
N MET A 108 -11.95 1.45 -11.68
CA MET A 108 -11.43 0.48 -12.64
C MET A 108 -11.32 -0.93 -12.05
N THR A 109 -11.45 -1.06 -10.74
CA THR A 109 -11.39 -2.31 -9.98
C THR A 109 -12.66 -2.56 -9.16
N ALA A 110 -13.82 -2.08 -9.61
CA ALA A 110 -15.09 -2.42 -8.97
C ALA A 110 -15.36 -3.94 -9.09
N PRO A 111 -15.46 -4.69 -7.98
CA PRO A 111 -15.70 -6.11 -8.04
C PRO A 111 -17.13 -6.41 -8.53
N SER A 112 -17.28 -7.49 -9.29
CA SER A 112 -18.59 -7.94 -9.78
C SER A 112 -19.31 -8.90 -8.82
N ASP A 113 -18.57 -9.51 -7.90
CA ASP A 113 -19.10 -10.43 -6.91
C ASP A 113 -18.26 -10.45 -5.62
N TRP A 114 -18.70 -11.26 -4.66
CA TRP A 114 -18.03 -11.46 -3.37
C TRP A 114 -16.57 -11.89 -3.49
N LEU A 115 -16.26 -12.81 -4.41
CA LEU A 115 -14.92 -13.38 -4.53
C LEU A 115 -13.95 -12.35 -5.12
N GLU A 116 -14.39 -11.55 -6.07
CA GLU A 116 -13.59 -10.43 -6.58
C GLU A 116 -13.35 -9.36 -5.51
N GLY A 117 -14.36 -9.06 -4.69
CA GLY A 117 -14.22 -8.14 -3.55
C GLY A 117 -13.22 -8.67 -2.52
N LEU A 118 -13.31 -9.96 -2.18
CA LEU A 118 -12.38 -10.60 -1.24
C LEU A 118 -10.94 -10.66 -1.76
N VAL A 119 -10.76 -10.97 -3.06
CA VAL A 119 -9.44 -10.94 -3.71
C VAL A 119 -8.89 -9.51 -3.75
N LYS A 120 -9.74 -8.52 -4.04
CA LYS A 120 -9.35 -7.10 -4.02
C LYS A 120 -8.90 -6.66 -2.64
N ALA A 121 -9.64 -7.00 -1.60
CA ALA A 121 -9.28 -6.70 -0.21
C ALA A 121 -7.91 -7.30 0.15
N TYR A 122 -7.69 -8.59 -0.15
CA TYR A 122 -6.42 -9.28 0.11
C TYR A 122 -5.25 -8.70 -0.68
N VAL A 123 -5.45 -8.41 -1.97
CA VAL A 123 -4.39 -7.86 -2.83
C VAL A 123 -4.08 -6.41 -2.49
N GLY A 124 -5.11 -5.60 -2.22
CA GLY A 124 -4.97 -4.19 -1.87
C GLY A 124 -4.16 -3.99 -0.60
N ASP A 125 -4.56 -4.65 0.49
CA ASP A 125 -3.85 -4.65 1.77
C ASP A 125 -2.37 -5.05 1.61
N ALA A 126 -2.14 -6.11 0.85
CA ALA A 126 -0.79 -6.63 0.70
C ALA A 126 0.10 -5.75 -0.21
N ILE A 127 -0.47 -5.12 -1.25
CA ILE A 127 0.25 -4.11 -2.06
C ILE A 127 0.59 -2.90 -1.20
N ALA A 128 -0.35 -2.41 -0.39
CA ALA A 128 -0.12 -1.30 0.53
C ALA A 128 1.00 -1.66 1.52
N THR A 129 0.95 -2.85 2.12
CA THR A 129 1.99 -3.38 3.00
C THR A 129 3.37 -3.41 2.33
N ASP A 130 3.48 -3.87 1.08
CA ASP A 130 4.76 -3.88 0.37
C ASP A 130 5.27 -2.45 0.13
N PHE A 131 4.38 -1.55 -0.29
CA PHE A 131 4.72 -0.14 -0.49
C PHE A 131 5.19 0.52 0.80
N TYR A 132 4.49 0.28 1.92
CA TYR A 132 4.89 0.79 3.23
C TYR A 132 6.30 0.35 3.62
N ARG A 133 6.67 -0.93 3.38
CA ARG A 133 8.05 -1.41 3.65
C ARG A 133 9.07 -0.71 2.78
N GLU A 134 8.76 -0.50 1.51
CA GLU A 134 9.66 0.17 0.56
C GLU A 134 9.90 1.64 0.94
N VAL A 135 8.88 2.35 1.44
CA VAL A 135 9.05 3.75 1.84
C VAL A 135 9.64 3.91 3.23
N ALA A 136 9.31 3.01 4.18
CA ALA A 136 9.73 3.11 5.58
C ALA A 136 11.25 3.22 5.77
N VAL A 137 12.04 2.61 4.87
CA VAL A 137 13.51 2.66 4.93
C VAL A 137 14.10 4.04 4.59
N ARG A 138 13.28 4.97 4.10
CA ARG A 138 13.67 6.31 3.62
C ARG A 138 13.06 7.45 4.44
N LEU A 139 12.33 7.11 5.51
CA LEU A 139 11.59 8.06 6.34
C LEU A 139 12.38 8.41 7.61
N ASP A 140 12.11 9.61 8.13
CA ASP A 140 12.53 10.04 9.45
C ASP A 140 11.93 9.12 10.52
N ASP A 141 12.52 9.11 11.70
CA ASP A 141 12.18 8.13 12.74
C ASP A 141 10.69 8.17 13.11
N ASP A 142 10.12 9.37 13.28
CA ASP A 142 8.73 9.58 13.66
C ASP A 142 7.76 9.10 12.56
N THR A 143 8.00 9.52 11.31
CA THR A 143 7.14 9.13 10.18
C THR A 143 7.27 7.63 9.90
N ARG A 144 8.47 7.07 10.02
CA ARG A 144 8.72 5.63 9.90
C ARG A 144 7.94 4.84 10.95
N GLU A 145 7.98 5.26 12.20
CA GLU A 145 7.22 4.62 13.29
C GLU A 145 5.72 4.64 12.99
N LEU A 146 5.19 5.79 12.54
CA LEU A 146 3.78 5.92 12.17
C LEU A 146 3.38 4.96 11.05
N VAL A 147 4.12 4.92 9.93
CA VAL A 147 3.75 4.04 8.81
C VAL A 147 3.86 2.56 9.19
N LEU A 148 4.86 2.18 10.00
CA LEU A 148 4.98 0.80 10.49
C LEU A 148 3.86 0.42 11.46
N ARG A 149 3.37 1.38 12.25
CA ARG A 149 2.20 1.17 13.11
C ARG A 149 0.93 0.98 12.28
N VAL A 150 0.72 1.80 11.26
CA VAL A 150 -0.41 1.67 10.32
C VAL A 150 -0.39 0.31 9.60
N MET A 151 0.79 -0.21 9.25
CA MET A 151 0.91 -1.55 8.67
C MET A 151 0.50 -2.71 9.60
N SER A 152 0.44 -2.51 10.91
CA SER A 152 0.60 -3.62 11.86
C SER A 152 -0.61 -4.51 12.11
N ASP A 153 -1.70 -4.39 11.34
CA ASP A 153 -2.96 -5.01 11.76
C ASP A 153 -3.91 -5.54 10.67
N THR A 154 -3.52 -6.58 9.93
CA THR A 154 -4.44 -7.21 8.96
C THR A 154 -4.46 -8.73 8.99
N GLY A 155 -4.69 -9.35 10.16
CA GLY A 155 -4.91 -10.81 10.34
C GLY A 155 -6.02 -11.48 9.47
N HIS A 156 -6.50 -10.77 8.46
CA HIS A 156 -7.49 -11.11 7.45
C HIS A 156 -6.93 -11.88 6.24
N ALA A 157 -5.61 -11.86 6.02
CA ALA A 157 -4.98 -12.54 4.88
C ALA A 157 -5.32 -14.05 4.81
N GLY A 158 -5.30 -14.74 5.95
CA GLY A 158 -5.63 -16.17 6.02
C GLY A 158 -7.08 -16.48 5.64
N PHE A 159 -8.00 -15.61 6.05
CA PHE A 159 -9.43 -15.76 5.75
C PHE A 159 -9.70 -15.68 4.24
N ALA A 160 -9.09 -14.70 3.55
CA ALA A 160 -9.23 -14.56 2.11
C ALA A 160 -8.67 -15.79 1.36
N VAL A 161 -7.47 -16.25 1.74
CA VAL A 161 -6.84 -17.41 1.13
C VAL A 161 -7.69 -18.67 1.30
N GLU A 162 -8.21 -18.92 2.50
CA GLU A 162 -9.05 -20.08 2.77
C GLU A 162 -10.32 -20.07 1.89
N ARG A 163 -11.07 -18.97 1.90
CA ARG A 163 -12.34 -18.85 1.16
C ARG A 163 -12.16 -18.92 -0.35
N VAL A 164 -11.12 -18.29 -0.90
CA VAL A 164 -10.85 -18.34 -2.34
C VAL A 164 -10.46 -19.76 -2.76
N ARG A 165 -9.61 -20.45 -2.00
CA ARG A 165 -9.21 -21.84 -2.31
C ARG A 165 -10.40 -22.80 -2.21
N GLN A 166 -11.27 -22.60 -1.22
CA GLN A 166 -12.51 -23.36 -1.10
C GLN A 166 -13.40 -23.16 -2.34
N ALA A 167 -13.63 -21.91 -2.76
CA ALA A 167 -14.44 -21.62 -3.94
C ALA A 167 -13.86 -22.23 -5.23
N ILE A 168 -12.53 -22.26 -5.37
CA ILE A 168 -11.87 -22.92 -6.51
C ILE A 168 -12.03 -24.44 -6.45
N ALA A 169 -11.98 -25.04 -5.27
CA ALA A 169 -12.20 -26.48 -5.10
C ALA A 169 -13.65 -26.89 -5.44
N GLU A 170 -14.61 -26.04 -5.11
CA GLU A 170 -16.03 -26.24 -5.42
C GLU A 170 -16.35 -25.99 -6.90
N ASP A 171 -15.77 -24.96 -7.51
CA ASP A 171 -15.89 -24.66 -8.95
C ASP A 171 -14.54 -24.22 -9.55
N PRO A 172 -13.82 -25.12 -10.24
CA PRO A 172 -12.52 -24.82 -10.83
C PRO A 172 -12.51 -23.66 -11.84
N ARG A 173 -13.67 -23.29 -12.42
CA ARG A 173 -13.76 -22.18 -13.37
C ARG A 173 -13.52 -20.82 -12.70
N VAL A 174 -13.78 -20.73 -11.39
CA VAL A 174 -13.52 -19.53 -10.58
C VAL A 174 -12.04 -19.15 -10.64
N GLY A 175 -11.13 -20.12 -10.62
CA GLY A 175 -9.69 -19.86 -10.61
C GLY A 175 -9.22 -19.06 -11.83
N GLY A 176 -9.68 -19.42 -13.03
CA GLY A 176 -9.31 -18.69 -14.25
C GLY A 176 -9.80 -17.24 -14.26
N ARG A 177 -11.03 -17.00 -13.79
CA ARG A 177 -11.62 -15.66 -13.68
C ARG A 177 -10.88 -14.80 -12.64
N LEU A 178 -10.63 -15.35 -11.44
CA LEU A 178 -9.95 -14.61 -10.38
C LEU A 178 -8.47 -14.34 -10.69
N ALA A 179 -7.81 -15.19 -11.49
CA ALA A 179 -6.47 -14.91 -11.99
C ALA A 179 -6.43 -13.69 -12.93
N LEU A 180 -7.40 -13.57 -13.85
CA LEU A 180 -7.55 -12.38 -14.70
C LEU A 180 -7.83 -11.13 -13.87
N TRP A 181 -8.68 -11.27 -12.84
CA TRP A 181 -8.96 -10.20 -11.89
C TRP A 181 -7.70 -9.74 -11.14
N GLY A 182 -6.92 -10.67 -10.59
CA GLY A 182 -5.66 -10.38 -9.90
C GLY A 182 -4.63 -9.66 -10.77
N ARG A 183 -4.54 -10.00 -12.07
CA ARG A 183 -3.70 -9.27 -13.03
C ARG A 183 -4.22 -7.85 -13.28
N ARG A 184 -5.54 -7.68 -13.43
CA ARG A 184 -6.16 -6.35 -13.60
C ARG A 184 -5.90 -5.46 -12.39
N LEU A 185 -6.06 -5.97 -11.17
CA LEU A 185 -5.78 -5.23 -9.93
C LEU A 185 -4.34 -4.68 -9.93
N MET A 186 -3.35 -5.52 -10.22
CA MET A 186 -1.95 -5.09 -10.26
C MET A 186 -1.69 -4.07 -11.38
N GLY A 187 -2.24 -4.29 -12.57
CA GLY A 187 -2.07 -3.39 -13.70
C GLY A 187 -2.64 -2.00 -13.44
N GLU A 188 -3.84 -1.92 -12.88
CA GLU A 188 -4.45 -0.64 -12.49
C GLU A 188 -3.70 0.05 -11.35
N ALA A 189 -3.23 -0.72 -10.35
CA ALA A 189 -2.41 -0.17 -9.26
C ALA A 189 -1.12 0.47 -9.79
N LEU A 190 -0.40 -0.23 -10.69
CA LEU A 190 0.81 0.31 -11.32
C LEU A 190 0.51 1.55 -12.16
N SER A 191 -0.56 1.54 -12.94
CA SER A 191 -0.98 2.66 -13.78
C SER A 191 -1.22 3.92 -12.95
N GLN A 192 -1.99 3.82 -11.86
CA GLN A 192 -2.25 4.97 -10.98
C GLN A 192 -1.00 5.41 -10.21
N ALA A 193 -0.17 4.46 -9.74
CA ALA A 193 1.09 4.79 -9.07
C ALA A 193 2.05 5.55 -9.99
N GLN A 194 2.14 5.15 -11.27
CA GLN A 194 2.94 5.85 -12.28
C GLN A 194 2.44 7.28 -12.52
N ARG A 195 1.11 7.48 -12.57
CA ARG A 195 0.51 8.82 -12.70
C ARG A 195 0.88 9.72 -11.52
N VAL A 196 0.75 9.22 -10.29
CA VAL A 196 1.11 9.95 -9.07
C VAL A 196 2.60 10.31 -9.06
N VAL A 197 3.49 9.36 -9.38
CA VAL A 197 4.94 9.59 -9.47
C VAL A 197 5.30 10.64 -10.53
N ALA A 198 4.58 10.67 -11.66
CA ALA A 198 4.81 11.64 -12.72
C ALA A 198 4.32 13.06 -12.37
N GLU A 199 3.31 13.19 -11.52
CA GLU A 199 2.71 14.47 -11.14
C GLU A 199 3.29 15.05 -9.84
N ARG A 200 4.04 14.26 -9.05
CA ARG A 200 4.49 14.60 -7.69
C ARG A 200 6.01 14.42 -7.51
N ASP A 201 6.78 15.39 -8.00
CA ASP A 201 8.25 15.37 -7.96
C ASP A 201 8.82 15.17 -6.55
N ALA A 202 8.24 15.78 -5.52
CA ALA A 202 8.71 15.66 -4.14
C ALA A 202 8.60 14.22 -3.64
N LEU A 203 7.43 13.60 -3.80
CA LEU A 203 7.18 12.20 -3.46
C LEU A 203 8.12 11.27 -4.24
N SER A 204 8.27 11.49 -5.54
CA SER A 204 9.16 10.68 -6.39
C SER A 204 10.61 10.75 -5.95
N ASN A 205 11.11 11.92 -5.56
CA ASN A 205 12.47 12.07 -5.03
C ASN A 205 12.65 11.31 -3.70
N LEU A 206 11.64 11.32 -2.83
CA LEU A 206 11.65 10.53 -1.59
C LEU A 206 11.73 9.03 -1.88
N LEU A 207 10.97 8.53 -2.86
CA LEU A 207 10.98 7.12 -3.27
C LEU A 207 12.33 6.68 -3.85
N VAL A 208 13.02 7.60 -4.54
CA VAL A 208 14.22 7.28 -5.32
C VAL A 208 15.52 7.27 -4.51
N GLY A 209 15.67 8.09 -3.46
CA GLY A 209 17.01 8.13 -2.85
C GLY A 209 17.23 8.85 -1.52
N GLY A 210 16.18 9.18 -0.76
CA GLY A 210 16.36 9.93 0.48
C GLY A 210 17.12 11.25 0.24
N ALA A 211 17.48 11.98 1.31
CA ALA A 211 18.04 13.32 1.16
C ALA A 211 19.42 13.39 0.45
N GLN A 212 20.02 12.26 0.06
CA GLN A 212 21.36 12.21 -0.56
C GLN A 212 21.35 12.14 -2.09
N VAL A 213 20.24 11.78 -2.76
CA VAL A 213 20.20 11.64 -4.22
C VAL A 213 19.64 12.89 -4.87
N ARG A 214 20.45 13.55 -5.73
CA ARG A 214 20.01 14.66 -6.59
C ARG A 214 19.65 14.11 -7.97
N GLY A 215 18.36 13.96 -8.25
CA GLY A 215 17.84 13.62 -9.58
C GLY A 215 16.71 12.61 -9.55
N PHE A 216 15.80 12.72 -10.52
CA PHE A 216 14.67 11.83 -10.72
C PHE A 216 15.15 10.51 -11.36
N ASP A 217 15.49 9.51 -10.55
CA ASP A 217 15.90 8.18 -11.02
C ASP A 217 14.69 7.22 -11.12
N LEU A 218 14.02 7.30 -12.26
CA LEU A 218 12.93 6.40 -12.68
C LEU A 218 13.32 4.91 -12.62
N VAL A 219 14.62 4.59 -12.68
CA VAL A 219 15.09 3.20 -12.62
C VAL A 219 14.84 2.63 -11.22
N GLU A 220 15.07 3.41 -10.15
CA GLU A 220 14.81 2.95 -8.78
C GLU A 220 13.31 2.79 -8.50
N VAL A 221 12.46 3.71 -9.00
CA VAL A 221 11.00 3.54 -8.93
C VAL A 221 10.57 2.27 -9.67
N GLY A 222 11.12 2.03 -10.87
CA GLY A 222 10.85 0.81 -11.64
C GLY A 222 11.27 -0.46 -10.90
N LYS A 223 12.44 -0.45 -10.22
CA LYS A 223 12.89 -1.57 -9.40
C LYS A 223 11.96 -1.83 -8.21
N MET A 224 11.46 -0.78 -7.55
CA MET A 224 10.47 -0.90 -6.48
C MET A 224 9.19 -1.57 -6.99
N PHE A 225 8.63 -1.10 -8.11
CA PHE A 225 7.43 -1.71 -8.70
C PHE A 225 7.65 -3.17 -9.13
N ASN A 226 8.84 -3.52 -9.62
CA ASN A 226 9.17 -4.91 -9.94
C ASN A 226 9.15 -5.80 -8.68
N ARG A 227 9.73 -5.36 -7.56
CA ARG A 227 9.71 -6.12 -6.29
C ARG A 227 8.28 -6.34 -5.76
N ILE A 228 7.42 -5.32 -5.85
CA ILE A 228 6.00 -5.44 -5.49
C ILE A 228 5.29 -6.45 -6.41
N THR A 229 5.58 -6.40 -7.72
CA THR A 229 4.99 -7.32 -8.71
C THR A 229 5.43 -8.78 -8.51
N GLU A 230 6.71 -9.01 -8.19
CA GLU A 230 7.22 -10.35 -7.83
C GLU A 230 6.56 -10.90 -6.57
N THR A 231 6.34 -10.04 -5.57
CA THR A 231 5.63 -10.41 -4.33
C THR A 231 4.16 -10.71 -4.60
N HIS A 232 3.51 -9.94 -5.48
CA HIS A 232 2.15 -10.19 -5.95
C HIS A 232 1.98 -11.55 -6.63
N THR A 233 2.96 -11.95 -7.43
CA THR A 233 2.97 -13.28 -8.09
C THR A 233 2.91 -14.41 -7.05
N LYS A 234 3.68 -14.30 -5.96
CA LYS A 234 3.64 -15.27 -4.85
C LYS A 234 2.29 -15.25 -4.14
N ARG A 235 1.66 -14.08 -3.99
CA ARG A 235 0.31 -13.95 -3.42
C ARG A 235 -0.76 -14.64 -4.26
N MET A 236 -0.70 -14.51 -5.58
CA MET A 236 -1.64 -15.19 -6.48
C MET A 236 -1.48 -16.71 -6.37
N ALA A 237 -0.24 -17.21 -6.32
CA ALA A 237 0.02 -18.62 -6.07
C ALA A 237 -0.54 -19.11 -4.72
N ALA A 238 -0.46 -18.29 -3.66
CA ALA A 238 -1.03 -18.63 -2.35
C ALA A 238 -2.55 -18.80 -2.39
N LEU A 239 -3.25 -17.99 -3.20
CA LEU A 239 -4.69 -18.13 -3.47
C LEU A 239 -5.03 -19.36 -4.34
N GLY A 240 -4.04 -20.06 -4.90
CA GLY A 240 -4.25 -21.13 -5.88
C GLY A 240 -4.54 -20.60 -7.29
N LEU A 241 -4.15 -19.35 -7.58
CA LEU A 241 -4.36 -18.70 -8.87
C LEU A 241 -3.09 -18.76 -9.71
N ALA A 242 -3.24 -18.94 -11.02
CA ALA A 242 -2.16 -18.77 -11.97
C ALA A 242 -1.78 -17.30 -12.08
N SER A 243 -0.48 -17.04 -12.21
CA SER A 243 0.08 -15.69 -12.41
C SER A 243 0.03 -15.33 -13.89
#